data_AF-A0A5C8FRJ6-F1
#
_entry.id   AF-A0A5C8FRJ6-F1
#
_cell.length_a   1.000
_cell.length_b   1.000
_cell.length_c   1.000
_cell.angle_alpha   90.00
_cell.angle_beta   90.00
_cell.angle_gamma   90.00
#
_symmetry.space_group_name_H-M   'P 1'
#
loop_
_entity.id
_entity.type
_entity.pdbx_description
1 polymer ?
#
loop_
_entity_poly.entity_id
_entity_poly.type
_entity_poly.pdbx_seq_one_letter_code
_entity_poly.pdbx_strand_id
1 'polypeptide(L)'
;MNNIDNSTTQKEEIEKNEVDNEFINIQTENAENKEKFEIDASILSDKEELEKVMEAIIYVEGNVPISRLRNLFKCENSDIRNHIENINNKYRNSKSAIEILEIGDSVMMTITPSTFGTLSAIYDKKRKKKISKAMLQTLSIIAYKQPLTKAEIDDIRQSDSGYHLRVLMDDGFIAWKGRKDYLDKRQTYGTTDKFLMHFGINTLEDLPKLRELKDLEFNRYE
;
A
#
# COMPACT_ATOMS: atom_id res chain seq x y z
N MET A 1 -14.09 -47.41 26.21
CA MET A 1 -13.05 -46.42 25.86
C MET A 1 -12.76 -46.56 24.37
N ASN A 2 -12.94 -45.61 23.47
CA ASN A 2 -13.39 -44.22 23.49
C ASN A 2 -14.05 -43.98 22.11
N ASN A 3 -15.30 -43.54 22.08
CA ASN A 3 -15.93 -42.97 20.88
C ASN A 3 -16.34 -41.55 21.27
N ILE A 4 -15.41 -40.61 21.12
CA ILE A 4 -15.63 -39.18 21.35
C ILE A 4 -14.91 -38.44 20.21
N ASP A 5 -15.58 -37.41 19.70
CA ASP A 5 -15.07 -36.32 18.85
C ASP A 5 -14.86 -36.55 17.36
N ASN A 6 -15.96 -36.83 16.63
CA ASN A 6 -16.05 -36.51 15.20
C ASN A 6 -17.16 -35.48 14.88
N SER A 7 -17.93 -35.04 15.88
CA SER A 7 -18.99 -34.01 15.76
C SER A 7 -18.51 -32.60 16.09
N THR A 8 -17.42 -32.48 16.85
CA THR A 8 -16.85 -31.20 17.32
C THR A 8 -16.05 -30.53 16.19
N THR A 9 -15.30 -31.32 15.41
CA THR A 9 -14.45 -30.84 14.30
C THR A 9 -15.23 -30.27 13.12
N GLN A 10 -16.42 -30.81 12.82
CA GLN A 10 -17.26 -30.29 11.72
C GLN A 10 -17.97 -28.99 12.11
N LYS A 11 -18.30 -28.78 13.38
CA LYS A 11 -18.90 -27.52 13.85
C LYS A 11 -17.90 -26.36 13.80
N GLU A 12 -16.65 -26.60 14.19
CA GLU A 12 -15.59 -25.57 14.14
C GLU A 12 -15.19 -25.16 12.71
N GLU A 13 -15.25 -26.08 11.74
CA GLU A 13 -15.03 -25.77 10.32
C GLU A 13 -16.21 -25.01 9.68
N ILE A 14 -17.45 -25.28 10.11
CA ILE A 14 -18.62 -24.55 9.63
C ILE A 14 -18.64 -23.13 10.21
N GLU A 15 -18.35 -22.95 11.51
CA GLU A 15 -18.27 -21.63 12.14
C GLU A 15 -17.12 -20.78 11.57
N LYS A 16 -15.94 -21.35 11.27
CA LYS A 16 -14.86 -20.60 10.60
C LYS A 16 -15.24 -20.15 9.18
N ASN A 17 -15.89 -21.02 8.42
CA ASN A 17 -16.33 -20.68 7.07
C ASN A 17 -17.49 -19.68 7.06
N GLU A 18 -18.37 -19.69 8.06
CA GLU A 18 -19.41 -18.66 8.23
C GLU A 18 -18.79 -17.31 8.59
N VAL A 19 -17.85 -17.27 9.54
CA VAL A 19 -17.15 -16.04 9.94
C VAL A 19 -16.31 -15.47 8.78
N ASP A 20 -15.54 -16.30 8.07
CA ASP A 20 -14.74 -15.85 6.93
C ASP A 20 -15.61 -15.34 5.77
N ASN A 21 -16.78 -15.94 5.53
CA ASN A 21 -17.74 -15.46 4.54
C ASN A 21 -18.44 -14.16 4.97
N GLU A 22 -18.69 -13.96 6.27
CA GLU A 22 -19.25 -12.71 6.81
C GLU A 22 -18.24 -11.56 6.66
N PHE A 23 -16.95 -11.79 6.93
CA PHE A 23 -15.88 -10.81 6.72
C PHE A 23 -15.69 -10.45 5.24
N ILE A 24 -15.81 -11.42 4.32
CA ILE A 24 -15.73 -11.18 2.88
C ILE A 24 -16.96 -10.41 2.37
N ASN A 25 -18.17 -10.74 2.85
CA ASN A 25 -19.37 -9.99 2.48
C ASN A 25 -19.31 -8.54 2.96
N ILE A 26 -18.79 -8.28 4.15
CA ILE A 26 -18.55 -6.91 4.66
C ILE A 26 -17.57 -6.15 3.75
N GLN A 27 -16.51 -6.80 3.23
CA GLN A 27 -15.58 -6.14 2.31
C GLN A 27 -16.19 -5.86 0.92
N THR A 28 -17.12 -6.70 0.48
CA THR A 28 -17.71 -6.61 -0.85
C THR A 28 -18.89 -5.62 -0.88
N GLU A 29 -19.71 -5.59 0.17
CA GLU A 29 -20.78 -4.58 0.35
C GLU A 29 -20.21 -3.16 0.58
N ASN A 30 -19.03 -3.05 1.20
CA ASN A 30 -18.36 -1.76 1.42
C ASN A 30 -17.75 -1.13 0.15
N ALA A 31 -17.57 -1.89 -0.93
CA ALA A 31 -17.07 -1.34 -2.20
C ALA A 31 -18.15 -0.55 -2.95
N GLU A 32 -19.42 -0.96 -2.85
CA GLU A 32 -20.55 -0.34 -3.56
C GLU A 32 -21.22 0.79 -2.75
N ASN A 33 -21.06 0.83 -1.42
CA ASN A 33 -21.68 1.83 -0.54
C ASN A 33 -20.78 3.04 -0.18
N LYS A 34 -19.58 3.15 -0.76
CA LYS A 34 -18.58 4.18 -0.41
C LYS A 34 -18.99 5.64 -0.70
N GLU A 35 -20.07 5.86 -1.47
CA GLU A 35 -20.41 7.18 -2.01
C GLU A 35 -21.48 7.98 -1.24
N LYS A 36 -22.10 7.48 -0.16
CA LYS A 36 -23.15 8.25 0.57
C LYS A 36 -23.10 8.13 2.09
N PHE A 37 -21.95 8.45 2.68
CA PHE A 37 -21.89 8.75 4.11
C PHE A 37 -21.58 10.24 4.28
N GLU A 38 -22.58 11.03 4.66
CA GLU A 38 -22.39 12.42 5.08
C GLU A 38 -21.98 12.42 6.56
N ILE A 39 -20.83 13.01 6.88
CA ILE A 39 -20.42 13.22 8.27
C ILE A 39 -21.40 14.22 8.91
N ASP A 40 -21.88 13.91 10.12
CA ASP A 40 -22.73 14.81 10.89
C ASP A 40 -22.05 16.18 11.05
N ALA A 41 -22.77 17.26 10.75
CA ALA A 41 -22.28 18.62 10.84
C ALA A 41 -21.80 19.00 12.25
N SER A 42 -22.26 18.30 13.29
CA SER A 42 -21.78 18.46 14.66
C SER A 42 -20.29 18.07 14.81
N ILE A 43 -19.84 17.02 14.11
CA ILE A 43 -18.44 16.54 14.14
C ILE A 43 -17.51 17.54 13.46
N LEU A 44 -17.99 18.27 12.44
CA LEU A 44 -17.21 19.29 11.74
C LEU A 44 -16.92 20.53 12.61
N SER A 45 -17.66 20.72 13.72
CA SER A 45 -17.53 21.88 14.59
C SER A 45 -16.51 21.70 15.71
N ASP A 46 -16.20 20.46 16.10
CA ASP A 46 -15.21 20.13 17.12
C ASP A 46 -13.94 19.57 16.46
N LYS A 47 -12.84 20.30 16.59
CA LYS A 47 -11.53 19.91 16.06
C LYS A 47 -11.06 18.56 16.60
N GLU A 48 -11.27 18.29 17.89
CA GLU A 48 -10.77 17.06 18.50
C GLU A 48 -11.56 15.84 18.03
N GLU A 49 -12.88 15.99 17.91
CA GLU A 49 -13.75 14.93 17.40
C GLU A 49 -13.49 14.65 15.91
N LEU A 50 -13.27 15.70 15.12
CA LEU A 50 -12.87 15.57 13.72
C LEU A 50 -11.57 14.75 13.58
N GLU A 51 -10.54 15.07 14.37
CA GLU A 51 -9.26 14.35 14.34
C GLU A 51 -9.43 12.87 14.74
N LYS A 52 -10.28 12.55 15.73
CA LYS A 52 -10.59 11.16 16.11
C LYS A 52 -11.28 10.39 14.98
N VAL A 53 -12.26 10.99 14.32
CA VAL A 53 -12.97 10.34 13.21
C VAL A 53 -12.03 10.14 12.02
N MET A 54 -11.16 11.12 11.73
CA MET A 54 -10.15 11.00 10.68
C MET A 54 -9.17 9.85 10.98
N GLU A 55 -8.66 9.77 12.21
CA GLU A 55 -7.80 8.68 12.68
C GLU A 55 -8.49 7.31 12.50
N ALA A 56 -9.77 7.20 12.88
CA ALA A 56 -10.54 5.97 12.75
C ALA A 56 -10.73 5.56 11.28
N ILE A 57 -11.02 6.51 10.39
CA ILE A 57 -11.15 6.23 8.95
C ILE A 57 -9.82 5.71 8.38
N ILE A 58 -8.70 6.36 8.71
CA ILE A 58 -7.38 5.95 8.22
C ILE A 58 -7.01 4.56 8.75
N TYR A 59 -7.34 4.26 10.00
CA TYR A 59 -7.12 2.94 10.59
C TYR A 59 -7.93 1.84 9.88
N VAL A 60 -9.22 2.08 9.62
CA VAL A 60 -10.13 1.08 9.02
C VAL A 60 -9.86 0.89 7.53
N GLU A 61 -9.70 1.97 6.76
CA GLU A 61 -9.53 1.91 5.31
C GLU A 61 -8.07 1.59 4.91
N GLY A 62 -7.11 1.79 5.83
CA GLY A 62 -5.69 1.52 5.61
C GLY A 62 -5.02 2.57 4.73
N ASN A 63 -5.33 2.59 3.43
CA ASN A 63 -4.82 3.57 2.47
C ASN A 63 -5.95 4.49 1.99
N VAL A 64 -5.92 5.75 2.39
CA VAL A 64 -7.03 6.70 2.16
C VAL A 64 -6.56 7.85 1.27
N PRO A 65 -7.15 8.03 0.08
CA PRO A 65 -6.89 9.19 -0.75
C PRO A 65 -7.22 10.50 -0.04
N ILE A 66 -6.36 11.52 -0.14
CA ILE A 66 -6.60 12.85 0.42
C ILE A 66 -7.89 13.44 -0.16
N SER A 67 -8.20 13.16 -1.43
CA SER A 67 -9.47 13.53 -2.06
C SER A 67 -10.70 12.98 -1.32
N ARG A 68 -10.61 11.77 -0.75
CA ARG A 68 -11.70 11.19 0.04
C ARG A 68 -11.88 11.91 1.36
N LEU A 69 -10.79 12.19 2.08
CA LEU A 69 -10.85 12.98 3.32
C LEU A 69 -11.41 14.39 3.06
N ARG A 70 -11.00 15.02 1.96
CA ARG A 70 -11.52 16.32 1.51
C ARG A 70 -13.03 16.30 1.30
N ASN A 71 -13.54 15.27 0.62
CA ASN A 71 -14.97 15.14 0.34
C ASN A 71 -15.78 14.87 1.62
N LEU A 72 -15.24 14.07 2.54
CA LEU A 72 -15.91 13.71 3.79
C LEU A 72 -15.95 14.89 4.78
N PHE A 73 -14.82 15.56 4.97
CA PHE A 73 -14.66 16.61 5.98
C PHE A 73 -14.86 18.04 5.43
N LYS A 74 -15.00 18.19 4.11
CA LYS A 74 -15.19 19.50 3.44
C LYS A 74 -14.10 20.52 3.76
N CYS A 75 -12.85 20.07 3.95
CA CYS A 75 -11.68 20.91 4.23
C CYS A 75 -10.73 20.97 3.03
N GLU A 76 -9.81 21.93 3.02
CA GLU A 76 -8.73 21.96 2.03
C GLU A 76 -7.63 20.94 2.36
N ASN A 77 -6.81 20.60 1.36
CA ASN A 77 -5.69 19.67 1.53
C ASN A 77 -4.69 20.14 2.60
N SER A 78 -4.48 21.45 2.74
CA SER A 78 -3.63 22.01 3.79
C SER A 78 -4.18 21.74 5.19
N ASP A 79 -5.50 21.83 5.36
CA ASP A 79 -6.14 21.63 6.66
C ASP A 79 -6.07 20.15 7.06
N ILE A 80 -6.30 19.25 6.10
CA ILE A 80 -6.15 17.80 6.31
C ILE A 80 -4.73 17.49 6.79
N ARG A 81 -3.70 18.03 6.12
CA ARG A 81 -2.30 17.83 6.53
C ARG A 81 -2.02 18.39 7.92
N ASN A 82 -2.60 19.54 8.27
CA ASN A 82 -2.48 20.11 9.61
C ASN A 82 -3.13 19.22 10.68
N HIS A 83 -4.29 18.63 10.40
CA HIS A 83 -4.95 17.68 11.31
C HIS A 83 -4.12 16.40 11.48
N ILE A 84 -3.61 15.84 10.39
CA ILE A 84 -2.72 14.67 10.43
C ILE A 84 -1.46 14.96 11.26
N GLU A 85 -0.85 16.13 11.09
CA GLU A 85 0.32 16.51 11.87
C GLU A 85 -0.01 16.68 13.36
N ASN A 86 -1.20 17.18 13.72
CA ASN A 86 -1.64 17.20 15.11
C ASN A 86 -1.81 15.79 15.69
N ILE A 87 -2.39 14.86 14.93
CA ILE A 87 -2.53 13.45 15.33
C ILE A 87 -1.14 12.83 15.54
N ASN A 88 -0.22 13.03 14.61
CA ASN A 88 1.17 12.57 14.73
C ASN A 88 1.88 13.18 15.95
N ASN A 89 1.64 14.46 16.26
CA ASN A 89 2.14 15.08 17.49
C ASN A 89 1.62 14.38 18.75
N LYS A 90 0.33 13.99 18.79
CA LYS A 90 -0.23 13.21 19.91
C LYS A 90 0.49 11.87 20.07
N TYR A 91 0.70 11.15 18.98
CA TYR A 91 1.44 9.87 18.98
C TYR A 91 2.89 10.02 19.46
N ARG A 92 3.59 11.06 19.00
CA ARG A 92 4.96 11.34 19.45
C ARG A 92 5.03 11.66 20.94
N ASN A 93 4.09 12.48 21.43
CA ASN A 93 4.01 12.84 22.85
C ASN A 93 3.72 11.63 23.75
N SER A 94 2.92 10.67 23.28
CA SER A 94 2.65 9.42 23.99
C SER A 94 3.72 8.34 23.79
N LYS A 95 4.79 8.62 23.04
CA LYS A 95 5.83 7.64 22.64
C LYS A 95 5.24 6.42 21.92
N SER A 96 4.20 6.63 21.12
CA SER A 96 3.58 5.61 20.29
C SER A 96 4.54 5.09 19.22
N ALA A 97 4.38 3.82 18.83
CA ALA A 97 5.07 3.22 17.71
C ALA A 97 4.32 3.42 16.37
N ILE A 98 3.28 4.24 16.36
CA ILE A 98 2.38 4.47 15.23
C ILE A 98 2.54 5.90 14.73
N GLU A 99 2.46 6.08 13.42
CA GLU A 99 2.37 7.38 12.76
C GLU A 99 1.47 7.29 11.52
N ILE A 100 0.97 8.43 11.04
CA ILE A 100 0.28 8.55 9.77
C ILE A 100 1.25 9.15 8.76
N LEU A 101 1.47 8.45 7.65
CA LEU A 101 2.37 8.85 6.58
C LEU A 101 1.57 9.20 5.33
N GLU A 102 1.93 10.30 4.67
CA GLU A 102 1.46 10.63 3.33
C GLU A 102 2.28 9.84 2.31
N ILE A 103 1.59 9.07 1.46
CA ILE A 103 2.14 8.29 0.36
C ILE A 103 1.38 8.68 -0.91
N GLY A 104 2.04 9.45 -1.75
CA GLY A 104 1.48 10.01 -2.97
C GLY A 104 0.37 10.98 -2.61
N ASP A 105 -0.81 10.78 -3.19
CA ASP A 105 -2.03 11.56 -2.89
C ASP A 105 -2.93 10.86 -1.85
N SER A 106 -2.35 9.98 -1.04
CA SER A 106 -3.05 9.20 -0.02
C SER A 106 -2.32 9.24 1.33
N VAL A 107 -3.02 8.87 2.39
CA VAL A 107 -2.47 8.81 3.75
C VAL A 107 -2.78 7.45 4.34
N MET A 108 -1.85 6.93 5.13
CA MET A 108 -2.01 5.63 5.79
C MET A 108 -1.37 5.61 7.17
N MET A 109 -1.93 4.80 8.06
CA MET A 109 -1.33 4.51 9.35
C MET A 109 -0.21 3.48 9.19
N THR A 110 0.96 3.78 9.72
CA THR A 110 2.17 2.96 9.68
C THR A 110 2.84 2.89 11.05
N ILE A 111 3.87 2.06 11.14
CA ILE A 111 4.75 1.95 12.30
C ILE A 111 5.99 2.81 12.13
N THR A 112 6.47 3.37 13.25
CA THR A 112 7.63 4.25 13.25
C THR A 112 8.92 3.49 12.89
N PRO A 113 9.86 4.14 12.17
CA PRO A 113 11.08 3.48 11.70
C PRO A 113 11.94 2.82 12.78
N SER A 114 11.91 3.37 13.99
CA SER A 114 12.66 2.85 15.15
C SER A 114 12.24 1.43 15.56
N THR A 115 11.03 0.99 15.22
CA THR A 115 10.49 -0.32 15.62
C THR A 115 10.63 -1.41 14.55
N PHE A 116 10.97 -1.05 13.30
CA PHE A 116 11.06 -2.00 12.18
C PHE A 116 12.04 -3.14 12.43
N GLY A 117 13.20 -2.88 13.05
CA GLY A 117 14.21 -3.92 13.30
C GLY A 117 13.68 -5.07 14.17
N THR A 118 13.03 -4.71 15.29
CA THR A 118 12.42 -5.67 16.22
C THR A 118 11.24 -6.39 15.58
N LEU A 119 10.38 -5.66 14.86
CA LEU A 119 9.22 -6.26 14.19
C LEU A 119 9.63 -7.20 13.06
N SER A 120 10.67 -6.87 12.28
CA SER A 120 11.16 -7.77 11.24
C SER A 120 11.65 -9.09 11.83
N ALA A 121 12.31 -9.09 13.00
CA ALA A 121 12.76 -10.32 13.65
C ALA A 121 11.59 -11.21 14.12
N ILE A 122 10.47 -10.60 14.54
CA ILE A 122 9.28 -11.31 15.05
C ILE A 122 8.41 -11.85 13.90
N TYR A 123 8.17 -11.02 12.88
CA TYR A 123 7.23 -11.30 11.79
C TYR A 123 7.88 -11.95 10.55
N ASP A 124 9.19 -12.23 10.61
CA ASP A 124 9.97 -12.86 9.53
C ASP A 124 9.39 -14.21 9.04
N LYS A 125 8.62 -14.91 9.90
CA LYS A 125 8.05 -16.24 9.64
C LYS A 125 6.74 -16.25 8.83
N LYS A 126 6.06 -15.12 8.63
CA LYS A 126 4.77 -15.04 7.92
C LYS A 126 4.84 -14.29 6.59
N ARG A 127 6.00 -14.26 5.92
CA ARG A 127 6.17 -13.36 4.78
C ARG A 127 5.36 -13.80 3.56
N LYS A 128 4.41 -12.93 3.17
CA LYS A 128 4.05 -12.65 1.77
C LYS A 128 5.30 -12.80 0.90
N LYS A 129 5.23 -13.55 -0.21
CA LYS A 129 6.38 -13.86 -1.08
C LYS A 129 7.23 -12.62 -1.28
N LYS A 130 8.47 -12.63 -0.76
CA LYS A 130 9.41 -11.53 -0.98
C LYS A 130 9.59 -11.32 -2.47
N ILE A 131 9.65 -10.06 -2.90
CA ILE A 131 10.11 -9.73 -4.25
C ILE A 131 11.55 -10.26 -4.37
N SER A 132 11.76 -11.28 -5.21
CA SER A 132 13.09 -11.85 -5.43
C SER A 132 14.01 -10.80 -6.07
N LYS A 133 15.33 -10.98 -5.94
CA LYS A 133 16.30 -10.05 -6.56
C LYS A 133 16.06 -9.87 -8.07
N ALA A 134 15.73 -10.96 -8.76
CA ALA A 134 15.41 -10.93 -10.18
C ALA A 134 14.11 -10.14 -10.49
N MET A 135 13.07 -10.27 -9.66
CA MET A 135 11.84 -9.49 -9.80
C MET A 135 12.06 -8.02 -9.46
N LEU A 136 12.85 -7.72 -8.44
CA LEU A 136 13.20 -6.36 -8.05
C LEU A 136 13.95 -5.66 -9.19
N GLN A 137 14.87 -6.36 -9.86
CA GLN A 137 15.54 -5.81 -11.05
C GLN A 137 14.55 -5.47 -12.18
N THR A 138 13.56 -6.34 -12.46
CA THR A 138 12.52 -6.02 -13.47
C THR A 138 11.73 -4.80 -13.04
N LEU A 139 11.30 -4.78 -11.77
CA LEU A 139 10.50 -3.70 -11.21
C LEU A 139 11.23 -2.37 -11.26
N SER A 140 12.54 -2.35 -10.94
CA SER A 140 13.38 -1.15 -11.05
C SER A 140 13.48 -0.65 -12.48
N ILE A 141 13.67 -1.55 -13.47
CA ILE A 141 13.72 -1.15 -14.88
C ILE A 141 12.41 -0.45 -15.28
N ILE A 142 11.26 -0.98 -14.86
CA ILE A 142 9.95 -0.39 -15.11
C ILE A 142 9.84 0.96 -14.39
N ALA A 143 10.16 1.03 -13.10
CA ALA A 143 10.04 2.25 -12.29
C ALA A 143 10.80 3.44 -12.90
N TYR A 144 12.04 3.22 -13.35
CA TYR A 144 12.91 4.28 -13.89
C TYR A 144 12.68 4.63 -15.37
N LYS A 145 12.06 3.74 -16.16
CA LYS A 145 11.99 3.92 -17.62
C LYS A 145 10.58 3.78 -18.20
N GLN A 146 9.55 3.60 -17.36
CA GLN A 146 8.17 3.52 -17.81
C GLN A 146 7.76 4.74 -18.66
N PRO A 147 6.86 4.56 -19.64
CA PRO A 147 6.22 3.30 -20.06
C PRO A 147 7.10 2.43 -20.97
N LEU A 148 7.23 1.13 -20.67
CA LEU A 148 8.02 0.16 -21.47
C LEU A 148 7.21 -1.05 -21.95
N THR A 149 7.52 -1.56 -23.12
CA THR A 149 7.02 -2.86 -23.64
C THR A 149 7.83 -4.02 -23.06
N LYS A 150 7.28 -5.26 -23.11
CA LYS A 150 8.03 -6.46 -22.71
C LYS A 150 9.38 -6.57 -23.46
N ALA A 151 9.39 -6.28 -24.76
CA ALA A 151 10.59 -6.39 -25.57
C ALA A 151 11.69 -5.40 -25.12
N GLU A 152 11.33 -4.15 -24.81
CA GLU A 152 12.28 -3.16 -24.26
C GLU A 152 12.80 -3.58 -22.88
N ILE A 153 11.95 -4.22 -22.06
CA ILE A 153 12.36 -4.74 -20.74
C ILE A 153 13.33 -5.92 -20.88
N ASP A 154 13.01 -6.87 -21.76
CA ASP A 154 13.86 -8.04 -22.04
C ASP A 154 15.23 -7.61 -22.58
N ASP A 155 15.26 -6.60 -23.45
CA ASP A 155 16.49 -6.02 -23.99
C ASP A 155 17.35 -5.38 -22.89
N ILE A 156 16.77 -4.58 -22.00
CA ILE A 156 17.52 -3.98 -20.89
C ILE A 156 18.02 -5.05 -19.91
N ARG A 157 17.21 -6.10 -19.66
CA ARG A 157 17.56 -7.22 -18.76
C ARG A 157 18.51 -8.23 -19.39
N GLN A 158 18.65 -8.23 -20.71
CA GLN A 158 19.36 -9.25 -21.49
C GLN A 158 18.87 -10.69 -21.18
N SER A 159 17.60 -10.83 -20.76
CA SER A 159 16.98 -12.10 -20.36
C SER A 159 15.45 -11.98 -20.34
N ASP A 160 14.74 -13.11 -20.48
CA ASP A 160 13.26 -13.11 -20.49
C ASP A 160 12.68 -12.60 -19.16
N SER A 161 11.77 -11.64 -19.25
CA SER A 161 11.07 -11.04 -18.11
C SER A 161 9.65 -11.56 -17.93
N GLY A 162 9.16 -12.50 -18.75
CA GLY A 162 7.74 -12.89 -18.82
C GLY A 162 7.18 -13.37 -17.48
N TYR A 163 7.91 -14.26 -16.79
CA TYR A 163 7.51 -14.72 -15.46
C TYR A 163 7.47 -13.57 -14.44
N HIS A 164 8.47 -12.67 -14.46
CA HIS A 164 8.54 -11.56 -13.52
C HIS A 164 7.42 -10.54 -13.76
N LEU A 165 7.12 -10.22 -15.02
CA LEU A 165 6.02 -9.32 -15.37
C LEU A 165 4.69 -9.87 -14.90
N ARG A 166 4.45 -11.17 -15.10
CA ARG A 166 3.24 -11.84 -14.62
C ARG A 166 3.11 -11.71 -13.09
N VAL A 167 4.14 -12.12 -12.34
CA VAL A 167 4.08 -12.08 -10.87
C VAL A 167 3.94 -10.65 -10.34
N LEU A 168 4.67 -9.69 -10.91
CA LEU A 168 4.56 -8.28 -10.50
C LEU A 168 3.20 -7.67 -10.84
N MET A 169 2.54 -8.14 -11.90
CA MET A 169 1.19 -7.73 -12.27
C MET A 169 0.15 -8.38 -11.35
N ASP A 170 0.26 -9.68 -11.09
CA ASP A 170 -0.60 -10.43 -10.15
C ASP A 170 -0.51 -9.83 -8.74
N ASP A 171 0.70 -9.46 -8.31
CA ASP A 171 0.94 -8.74 -7.06
C ASP A 171 0.58 -7.25 -7.15
N GLY A 172 0.13 -6.73 -8.29
CA GLY A 172 -0.33 -5.35 -8.46
C GLY A 172 0.73 -4.27 -8.32
N PHE A 173 2.03 -4.60 -8.41
CA PHE A 173 3.13 -3.63 -8.44
C PHE A 173 3.23 -2.87 -9.77
N ILE A 174 2.80 -3.52 -10.85
CA ILE A 174 2.78 -2.96 -12.19
C ILE A 174 1.42 -3.17 -12.85
N ALA A 175 1.08 -2.29 -13.78
CA ALA A 175 -0.13 -2.37 -14.60
C ALA A 175 0.15 -1.90 -16.02
N TRP A 176 -0.84 -2.07 -16.91
CA TRP A 176 -0.78 -1.54 -18.26
C TRP A 176 -0.87 -0.01 -18.25
N LYS A 177 0.11 0.69 -18.85
CA LYS A 177 0.20 2.16 -18.89
C LYS A 177 -0.02 2.71 -20.31
N GLY A 178 -1.12 2.28 -20.94
CA GLY A 178 -1.54 2.71 -22.26
C GLY A 178 -0.92 1.92 -23.43
N ARG A 179 -1.02 2.48 -24.64
CA ARG A 179 -0.44 1.95 -25.88
C ARG A 179 0.53 2.99 -26.43
N LYS A 180 1.72 2.57 -26.83
CA LYS A 180 2.68 3.47 -27.49
C LYS A 180 2.26 3.63 -28.96
N ASP A 181 2.24 4.86 -29.47
CA ASP A 181 1.96 5.19 -30.89
C ASP A 181 3.12 4.81 -31.83
N TYR A 182 3.57 3.56 -31.72
CA TYR A 182 4.39 2.91 -32.73
C TYR A 182 3.49 2.14 -33.69
N LEU A 183 4.03 1.77 -34.85
CA LEU A 183 3.37 1.07 -35.96
C LEU A 183 2.65 -0.26 -35.56
N ASP A 184 2.71 -0.68 -34.29
CA ASP A 184 2.23 -1.98 -33.79
C ASP A 184 1.49 -1.92 -32.42
N LYS A 185 0.97 -0.77 -31.97
CA LYS A 185 0.07 -0.65 -30.79
C LYS A 185 0.37 -1.59 -29.59
N ARG A 186 1.65 -1.70 -29.20
CA ARG A 186 2.07 -2.65 -28.15
C ARG A 186 1.68 -2.11 -26.77
N GLN A 187 1.23 -3.01 -25.90
CA GLN A 187 0.91 -2.68 -24.52
C GLN A 187 2.19 -2.38 -23.74
N THR A 188 2.17 -1.31 -22.94
CA THR A 188 3.30 -0.89 -22.09
C THR A 188 2.99 -1.11 -20.62
N TYR A 189 4.02 -1.35 -19.82
CA TYR A 189 3.95 -1.51 -18.38
C TYR A 189 4.38 -0.23 -17.66
N GLY A 190 3.77 0.02 -16.51
CA GLY A 190 4.16 1.06 -15.56
C GLY A 190 3.86 0.65 -14.12
N THR A 191 4.39 1.38 -13.16
CA THR A 191 4.16 1.14 -11.73
C THR A 191 2.80 1.65 -11.28
N THR A 192 2.28 1.10 -10.19
CA THR A 192 0.99 1.46 -9.57
C THR A 192 1.18 2.22 -8.25
N ASP A 193 0.09 2.67 -7.64
CA ASP A 193 0.13 3.27 -6.29
C ASP A 193 0.62 2.28 -5.23
N LYS A 194 0.39 0.97 -5.45
CA LYS A 194 0.94 -0.07 -4.57
C LYS A 194 2.47 -0.08 -4.57
N PHE A 195 3.11 0.23 -5.70
CA PHE A 195 4.56 0.38 -5.76
C PHE A 195 5.00 1.57 -4.88
N LEU A 196 4.38 2.73 -5.04
CA LEU A 196 4.69 3.93 -4.26
C LEU A 196 4.56 3.65 -2.75
N MET A 197 3.45 3.02 -2.35
CA MET A 197 3.19 2.61 -0.98
C MET A 197 4.19 1.60 -0.43
N HIS A 198 4.58 0.61 -1.24
CA HIS A 198 5.54 -0.40 -0.78
C HIS A 198 6.94 0.16 -0.57
N PHE A 199 7.35 1.14 -1.38
CA PHE A 199 8.66 1.78 -1.29
C PHE A 199 8.68 3.08 -0.47
N GLY A 200 7.53 3.51 0.06
CA GLY A 200 7.42 4.68 0.93
C GLY A 200 7.78 5.99 0.21
N ILE A 201 7.44 6.10 -1.07
CA ILE A 201 7.70 7.30 -1.89
C ILE A 201 6.37 7.90 -2.35
N ASN A 202 6.34 9.22 -2.53
CA ASN A 202 5.13 9.91 -2.96
C ASN A 202 4.98 9.92 -4.47
N THR A 203 6.09 10.11 -5.15
CA THR A 203 6.14 10.29 -6.59
C THR A 203 7.29 9.48 -7.17
N LEU A 204 7.29 9.29 -8.50
CA LEU A 204 8.41 8.61 -9.16
C LEU A 204 9.67 9.47 -9.18
N GLU A 205 9.52 10.78 -9.02
CA GLU A 205 10.58 11.77 -8.89
C GLU A 205 11.37 11.62 -7.59
N ASP A 206 10.78 11.01 -6.55
CA ASP A 206 11.44 10.70 -5.29
C ASP A 206 12.39 9.49 -5.40
N LEU A 207 12.38 8.78 -6.54
CA LEU A 207 13.32 7.70 -6.78
C LEU A 207 14.76 8.26 -6.85
N PRO A 208 15.74 7.60 -6.20
CA PRO A 208 17.14 8.00 -6.27
C PRO A 208 17.59 8.18 -7.70
N LYS A 209 18.25 9.29 -8.03
CA LYS A 209 18.71 9.49 -9.41
C LYS A 209 19.71 8.40 -9.76
N LEU A 210 19.62 7.87 -10.99
CA LEU A 210 20.53 6.82 -11.47
C LEU A 210 22.02 7.17 -11.35
N ARG A 211 22.36 8.47 -11.29
CA ARG A 211 23.73 8.95 -11.04
C ARG A 211 24.16 8.78 -9.59
N GLU A 212 23.25 9.03 -8.63
CA GLU A 212 23.50 8.96 -7.18
C GLU A 212 23.53 7.50 -6.67
N LEU A 213 22.91 6.56 -7.38
CA LEU A 213 22.99 5.12 -7.07
C LEU A 213 24.40 4.55 -7.22
N LYS A 214 25.25 5.12 -8.08
CA LYS A 214 26.65 4.67 -8.22
C LYS A 214 27.44 4.97 -6.95
N ASP A 215 27.12 6.05 -6.25
CA ASP A 215 27.84 6.49 -5.06
C ASP A 215 27.40 5.70 -3.81
N LEU A 216 26.14 5.22 -3.77
CA LEU A 216 25.59 4.41 -2.68
C LEU A 216 26.18 2.99 -2.60
N GLU A 217 26.68 2.42 -3.70
CA GLU A 217 27.38 1.12 -3.68
C GLU A 217 28.81 1.24 -3.15
N PHE A 218 29.44 2.41 -3.24
CA PHE A 218 30.79 2.63 -2.71
C PHE A 218 30.83 2.82 -1.19
N ASN A 219 29.80 3.44 -0.60
CA ASN A 219 29.77 3.73 0.85
C ASN A 219 29.38 2.53 1.74
N ARG A 220 29.11 1.34 1.19
CA ARG A 220 28.92 0.12 2.00
C ARG A 220 30.22 -0.63 2.30
N TYR A 221 31.36 -0.12 1.84
CA TYR A 221 32.68 -0.72 1.99
C TYR A 221 33.70 0.15 2.72
N GLU A 222 33.27 1.23 3.38
CA GLU A 222 34.11 2.02 4.31
C GLU A 222 33.58 1.96 5.74
#